data_AF-A0A0C2T762-F1
#
_entry.id   AF-A0A0C2T762-F1
#
_cell.length_a   1.000
_cell.length_b   1.000
_cell.length_c   1.000
_cell.angle_alpha   90.00
_cell.angle_beta   90.00
_cell.angle_gamma   90.00
#
_symmetry.space_group_name_H-M   'P 1'
#
loop_
_entity.id
_entity.type
_entity.pdbx_description
1 polymer ?
#
loop_
_entity_poly.entity_id
_entity_poly.type
_entity_poly.pdbx_seq_one_letter_code
_entity_poly.pdbx_strand_id
1 'polypeptide(L)'
;MDVLLDNAFDLSNIVLDSVCHVKVFPWGFILPLTHLSSEQVHQSNTFTLGRIFYEVYFDEPYIKDGMLQDPVRPSDREINDELWHVIQRCCAKDPKSRPTIDEVVQEMESWKLD
;
A
#
# COMPACT_ATOMS: atom_id res chain seq x y z
N MET A 1 9.62 17.99 0.79
CA MET A 1 8.42 18.12 -0.07
C MET A 1 7.96 16.71 -0.24
N ASP A 2 6.87 16.35 0.41
CA ASP A 2 6.44 14.96 0.50
C ASP A 2 5.45 14.70 -0.63
N VAL A 3 5.64 13.58 -1.31
CA VAL A 3 4.79 13.17 -2.44
C VAL A 3 3.66 12.34 -1.87
N LEU A 4 2.41 12.81 -2.00
CA LEU A 4 1.25 11.98 -1.73
C LEU A 4 0.98 11.09 -2.96
N LEU A 5 0.89 9.78 -2.73
CA LEU A 5 0.24 8.87 -3.66
C LEU A 5 -1.27 9.08 -3.48
N ASP A 6 -1.91 9.72 -4.46
CA ASP A 6 -3.35 10.06 -4.45
C ASP A 6 -4.22 8.84 -4.05
N ASN A 7 -5.42 9.09 -3.54
CA ASN A 7 -6.38 8.02 -3.22
C ASN A 7 -6.79 7.21 -4.47
N ALA A 8 -6.57 7.77 -5.66
CA ALA A 8 -6.72 7.10 -6.95
C ALA A 8 -5.51 6.22 -7.33
N PHE A 9 -4.46 6.17 -6.51
CA PHE A 9 -3.30 5.32 -6.78
C PHE A 9 -3.67 3.84 -6.58
N ASP A 10 -3.58 3.07 -7.66
CA ASP A 10 -3.89 1.63 -7.67
C ASP A 10 -2.92 0.85 -8.57
N LEU A 11 -3.19 -0.43 -8.82
CA LEU A 11 -2.35 -1.27 -9.69
C LEU A 11 -2.16 -0.73 -11.11
N SER A 12 -3.09 0.08 -11.64
CA SER A 12 -2.93 0.70 -12.96
C SER A 12 -1.82 1.74 -13.00
N ASN A 13 -1.39 2.25 -11.84
CA ASN A 13 -0.26 3.15 -11.67
C ASN A 13 1.06 2.42 -11.45
N ILE A 14 1.08 1.09 -11.45
CA ILE A 14 2.28 0.29 -11.27
C ILE A 14 2.54 -0.49 -12.55
N VAL A 15 3.72 -0.31 -13.13
CA VAL A 15 4.16 -1.07 -14.31
C VAL A 15 5.47 -1.77 -14.01
N LEU A 16 5.65 -2.95 -14.59
CA LEU A 16 6.91 -3.67 -14.57
C LEU A 16 7.68 -3.39 -15.86
N ASP A 17 8.99 -3.17 -15.75
CA ASP A 17 9.84 -3.19 -16.95
C ASP A 17 10.21 -4.63 -17.38
N SER A 18 11.02 -4.75 -18.43
CA SER A 18 11.39 -6.05 -19.00
C SER A 18 12.19 -6.96 -18.06
N VAL A 19 12.67 -6.44 -16.92
CA VAL A 19 13.40 -7.20 -15.90
C VAL A 19 12.65 -7.20 -14.56
N CYS A 20 11.34 -6.93 -14.58
CA CYS A 20 10.46 -6.91 -13.42
C CYS A 20 10.80 -5.85 -12.37
N HIS A 21 11.48 -4.75 -12.74
CA HIS A 21 11.55 -3.61 -11.82
C HIS A 21 10.20 -2.89 -11.78
N VAL A 22 9.73 -2.65 -10.57
CA VAL A 22 8.52 -1.87 -10.29
C VAL A 22 8.79 -0.40 -10.64
N LYS A 23 7.95 0.16 -11.52
CA LYS A 23 7.92 1.58 -11.86
C LYS A 23 6.57 2.15 -11.52
N VAL A 24 6.59 3.22 -10.75
CA VAL A 24 5.39 3.95 -10.37
C VAL A 24 5.12 5.05 -11.39
N PHE A 25 3.96 5.01 -12.03
CA PHE A 25 3.52 5.98 -13.02
C PHE A 25 2.26 6.71 -12.53
N PRO A 26 2.38 7.91 -11.96
CA PRO A 26 1.24 8.68 -11.51
C PRO A 26 0.50 9.29 -12.71
N TRP A 27 -0.45 8.55 -13.29
CA TRP A 27 -1.46 9.08 -14.22
C TRP A 27 -2.54 9.82 -13.41
N GLY A 28 -2.14 10.85 -12.69
CA GLY A 28 -3.01 11.51 -11.72
C GLY A 28 -2.17 12.42 -10.87
N PHE A 29 -2.57 13.69 -10.86
CA PHE A 29 -1.96 14.79 -10.16
C PHE A 29 -1.13 14.36 -8.94
N ILE A 30 0.20 14.51 -9.01
CA ILE A 30 0.98 14.77 -7.80
C ILE A 30 0.47 16.13 -7.33
N LEU A 31 -0.64 16.16 -6.61
CA LEU A 31 -1.16 17.38 -6.02
C LEU A 31 -0.15 17.75 -4.94
N PRO A 32 0.60 18.86 -5.08
CA PRO A 32 1.31 19.39 -3.93
C PRO A 32 0.22 19.79 -2.93
N LEU A 33 -0.02 18.94 -1.94
CA LEU A 33 -1.02 19.22 -0.93
C LEU A 33 -0.49 20.32 -0.03
N THR A 34 -0.91 21.55 -0.30
CA THR A 34 -0.64 22.71 0.55
C THR A 34 -1.39 22.67 1.89
N HIS A 35 -2.14 21.59 2.17
CA HIS A 35 -3.05 21.50 3.31
C HIS A 35 -2.85 20.29 4.24
N LEU A 36 -2.04 19.28 3.88
CA LEU A 36 -1.74 18.16 4.77
C LEU A 36 -0.40 18.36 5.47
N SER A 37 -0.30 17.88 6.71
CA SER A 37 0.99 17.73 7.37
C SER A 37 1.78 16.56 6.74
N SER A 38 3.09 16.61 6.89
CA SER A 38 3.99 15.50 6.50
C SER A 38 3.56 14.17 7.11
N GLU A 39 3.14 14.18 8.39
CA GLU A 39 2.62 13.00 9.08
C GLU A 39 1.39 12.41 8.38
N GLN A 40 0.43 13.25 7.99
CA GLN A 40 -0.77 12.81 7.29
C GLN A 40 -0.45 12.22 5.91
N VAL A 41 0.51 12.82 5.19
CA VAL A 41 0.96 12.30 3.89
C VAL A 41 1.58 10.92 4.06
N HIS A 42 2.48 10.74 5.04
CA HIS A 42 3.09 9.43 5.32
C HIS A 42 2.06 8.38 5.70
N GLN A 43 1.13 8.71 6.60
CA GLN A 43 0.07 7.78 7.03
C GLN A 43 -0.85 7.36 5.88
N SER A 44 -1.12 8.27 4.95
CA SER A 44 -1.91 7.98 3.74
C SER A 44 -1.13 7.09 2.78
N ASN A 45 0.15 7.39 2.55
CA ASN A 45 1.01 6.57 1.68
C ASN A 45 1.20 5.15 2.23
N THR A 46 1.37 4.97 3.55
CA THR A 46 1.43 3.63 4.15
C THR A 46 0.13 2.86 3.91
N PHE A 47 -1.02 3.52 4.03
CA PHE A 47 -2.30 2.89 3.75
C PHE A 47 -2.40 2.45 2.28
N THR A 48 -2.01 3.32 1.35
CA THR A 48 -1.94 3.01 -0.09
C THR A 48 -1.00 1.83 -0.36
N LEU A 49 0.15 1.73 0.32
CA LEU A 49 1.06 0.59 0.21
C LEU A 49 0.42 -0.73 0.65
N GLY A 50 -0.27 -0.74 1.80
CA GLY A 50 -0.99 -1.93 2.28
C GLY A 50 -2.08 -2.39 1.32
N ARG A 51 -2.82 -1.43 0.74
CA ARG A 51 -3.81 -1.67 -0.30
C ARG A 51 -3.19 -2.30 -1.55
N ILE A 52 -2.06 -1.78 -2.04
CA ILE A 52 -1.36 -2.34 -3.20
C ILE A 52 -0.93 -3.77 -2.93
N PHE A 53 -0.34 -4.07 -1.76
CA PHE A 53 0.04 -5.45 -1.43
C PHE A 53 -1.15 -6.41 -1.44
N TYR A 54 -2.29 -5.97 -0.90
CA TYR A 54 -3.53 -6.73 -0.98
C TYR A 54 -3.98 -6.97 -2.43
N GLU A 55 -4.03 -5.90 -3.23
CA GLU A 55 -4.45 -5.96 -4.64
C GLU A 55 -3.51 -6.85 -5.47
N VAL A 56 -2.18 -6.73 -5.29
CA VAL A 56 -1.18 -7.59 -5.98
C VAL A 56 -1.39 -9.05 -5.63
N TYR A 57 -1.62 -9.37 -4.35
CA TYR A 57 -1.67 -10.76 -3.90
C TYR A 57 -3.00 -11.46 -4.23
N PHE A 58 -4.10 -10.72 -4.13
CA PHE A 58 -5.44 -11.27 -4.29
C PHE A 58 -6.09 -10.93 -5.63
N ASP A 59 -5.54 -10.02 -6.43
CA ASP A 59 -6.14 -9.53 -7.67
C ASP A 59 -7.59 -9.06 -7.46
N GLU A 60 -7.85 -8.46 -6.29
CA GLU A 60 -9.17 -8.02 -5.84
C GLU A 60 -9.10 -6.54 -5.43
N PRO A 61 -10.03 -5.69 -5.91
CA PRO A 61 -10.03 -4.29 -5.54
C PRO A 61 -10.36 -4.12 -4.07
N TYR A 62 -9.54 -3.34 -3.37
CA TYR A 62 -9.73 -3.06 -1.94
C TYR A 62 -10.93 -2.16 -1.67
N ILE A 63 -11.28 -1.31 -2.64
CA ILE A 63 -12.45 -0.44 -2.60
C ILE A 63 -13.56 -1.13 -3.40
N LYS A 64 -14.62 -1.53 -2.71
CA LYS A 64 -15.82 -2.09 -3.33
C LYS A 64 -16.97 -1.11 -3.17
N ASP A 65 -17.64 -0.76 -4.27
CA ASP A 65 -18.77 0.17 -4.28
C ASP A 65 -18.47 1.54 -3.63
N GLY A 66 -17.23 2.01 -3.74
CA GLY A 66 -16.78 3.28 -3.17
C GLY A 66 -16.53 3.26 -1.65
N MET A 67 -16.58 2.09 -1.02
CA MET A 67 -16.34 1.92 0.41
C MET A 67 -15.00 1.22 0.66
N LEU A 68 -14.22 1.77 1.61
CA LEU A 68 -13.05 1.12 2.19
C LEU A 68 -13.50 -0.12 2.95
N GLN A 69 -13.05 -1.30 2.53
CA GLN A 69 -13.26 -2.53 3.26
C GLN A 69 -12.13 -2.74 4.28
N ASP A 70 -12.43 -3.43 5.37
CA ASP A 70 -11.36 -4.01 6.19
C ASP A 70 -10.69 -5.14 5.38
N PRO A 71 -9.36 -5.32 5.44
CA PRO A 71 -8.70 -6.38 4.69
C PRO A 71 -9.18 -7.72 5.25
N VAL A 72 -9.83 -8.52 4.41
CA VAL A 72 -10.25 -9.88 4.76
C VAL A 72 -9.32 -10.84 4.06
N ARG A 73 -8.65 -11.74 4.80
CA ARG A 73 -7.83 -12.79 4.20
C ARG A 73 -8.76 -13.77 3.47
N PRO A 74 -8.68 -13.90 2.13
CA PRO A 74 -9.44 -14.91 1.41
C PRO A 74 -9.04 -16.31 1.90
N SER A 75 -10.01 -17.16 2.21
CA SER A 75 -9.77 -18.51 2.73
C SER A 75 -9.23 -19.48 1.69
N ASP A 76 -9.36 -19.13 0.41
CA ASP A 76 -9.02 -19.92 -0.76
C ASP A 76 -7.61 -19.63 -1.31
N ARG A 77 -6.88 -18.67 -0.73
CA ARG A 77 -5.56 -18.26 -1.19
C ARG A 77 -4.54 -18.26 -0.05
N GLU A 78 -3.43 -18.96 -0.28
CA GLU A 78 -2.32 -19.01 0.66
C GLU A 78 -1.47 -17.75 0.52
N ILE A 79 -1.37 -16.97 1.60
CA ILE A 79 -0.46 -15.82 1.75
C ILE A 79 0.49 -16.09 2.90
N ASN A 80 1.75 -15.69 2.76
CA ASN A 80 2.72 -15.70 3.86
C ASN A 80 2.17 -14.85 5.04
N ASP A 81 2.27 -15.38 6.26
CA ASP A 81 1.70 -14.74 7.45
C ASP A 81 2.38 -13.40 7.80
N GLU A 82 3.68 -13.24 7.51
CA GLU A 82 4.44 -12.00 7.69
C GLU A 82 3.90 -10.91 6.74
N LEU A 83 3.69 -11.25 5.46
CA LEU A 83 3.09 -10.34 4.49
C LEU A 83 1.65 -9.98 4.85
N TRP A 84 0.86 -10.95 5.29
CA TRP A 84 -0.50 -10.67 5.76
C TRP A 84 -0.49 -9.71 6.95
N HIS A 85 0.43 -9.90 7.91
CA HIS A 85 0.57 -9.02 9.06
C HIS A 85 1.00 -7.59 8.67
N VAL A 86 1.88 -7.44 7.68
CA VAL A 86 2.24 -6.13 7.09
C VAL A 86 1.01 -5.46 6.50
N ILE A 87 0.21 -6.17 5.69
CA ILE A 87 -1.01 -5.62 5.08
C ILE A 87 -1.96 -5.11 6.16
N GLN A 88 -2.21 -5.90 7.21
CA GLN A 88 -3.12 -5.51 8.29
C GLN A 88 -2.65 -4.24 9.03
N ARG A 89 -1.36 -4.11 9.34
CA ARG A 89 -0.81 -2.93 10.01
C ARG A 89 -0.84 -1.69 9.13
N CYS A 90 -0.51 -1.83 7.85
CA CYS A 90 -0.58 -0.73 6.89
C CYS A 90 -2.02 -0.21 6.73
N CYS A 91 -2.99 -1.12 6.74
CA CYS A 91 -4.42 -0.82 6.60
C CYS A 91 -5.13 -0.50 7.92
N ALA A 92 -4.42 -0.24 9.03
CA ALA A 92 -5.04 0.05 10.30
C ALA A 92 -5.99 1.27 10.24
N LYS A 93 -7.15 1.16 10.90
CA LYS A 93 -8.17 2.23 10.98
C LYS A 93 -7.62 3.50 11.61
N ASP A 94 -6.82 3.36 12.67
CA ASP A 94 -6.10 4.46 13.29
C ASP A 94 -4.82 4.76 12.49
N PRO A 95 -4.71 5.94 11.85
CA PRO A 95 -3.52 6.31 11.08
C PRO A 95 -2.23 6.28 11.90
N LYS A 96 -2.29 6.57 13.20
CA LYS A 96 -1.13 6.59 14.09
C LYS A 96 -0.62 5.21 14.48
N SER A 97 -1.45 4.19 14.28
CA SER A 97 -1.09 2.78 14.49
C SER A 97 -0.40 2.18 13.26
N ARG A 98 -0.35 2.89 12.13
CA ARG A 98 0.31 2.44 10.90
C ARG A 98 1.81 2.62 11.01
N PRO A 99 2.62 1.68 10.49
CA PRO A 99 4.06 1.87 10.39
C PRO A 99 4.41 2.95 9.37
N THR A 100 5.66 3.40 9.40
CA THR A 100 6.27 4.13 8.29
C THR A 100 6.61 3.17 7.15
N ILE A 101 6.73 3.70 5.93
CA ILE A 101 7.18 2.89 4.78
C ILE A 101 8.59 2.35 5.02
N ASP A 102 9.48 3.12 5.65
CA ASP A 102 10.84 2.66 5.97
C ASP A 102 10.83 1.47 6.92
N GLU A 103 9.98 1.47 7.96
CA GLU A 103 9.81 0.32 8.86
C GLU A 103 9.28 -0.91 8.10
N VAL A 104 8.33 -0.72 7.19
CA VAL A 104 7.81 -1.81 6.35
C VAL A 104 8.90 -2.38 5.46
N VAL A 105 9.65 -1.53 4.75
CA VAL A 105 10.75 -1.95 3.87
C VAL A 105 11.81 -2.69 4.66
N GLN A 106 12.26 -2.14 5.79
CA GLN A 106 13.27 -2.76 6.64
C GLN A 106 12.81 -4.14 7.16
N GLU A 107 11.55 -4.27 7.55
CA GLU A 107 10.98 -5.54 7.96
C GLU A 107 10.99 -6.54 6.80
N MET A 108 10.50 -6.14 5.63
CA MET A 108 10.44 -7.00 4.44
C MET A 108 11.83 -7.44 3.95
N GLU A 109 12.82 -6.57 3.98
CA GLU A 109 14.21 -6.90 3.64
C GLU A 109 14.86 -7.88 4.63
N SER A 110 14.35 -7.95 5.86
CA SER A 110 14.83 -8.89 6.87
C SER A 110 14.25 -10.30 6.71
N TRP A 111 13.19 -10.45 5.90
CA TRP A 111 12.58 -11.75 5.64
C TRP A 111 13.54 -12.64 4.88
N LYS A 112 13.63 -13.89 5.34
CA LYS A 112 14.34 -14.93 4.60
C LYS A 112 13.38 -15.44 3.53
N LEU A 113 13.56 -14.95 2.32
CA LEU A 113 12.92 -15.51 1.14
C LEU A 113 13.67 -16.80 0.81
N ASP A 114 13.14 -17.93 1.28
CA ASP A 114 13.64 -19.27 0.97
C ASP A 114 13.32 -19.68 -0.49
#